data_AF-A0A381XXX1-F1
#
_entry.id   AF-A0A381XXX1-F1
#
_cell.length_a   1.000
_cell.length_b   1.000
_cell.length_c   1.000
_cell.angle_alpha   90.00
_cell.angle_beta   90.00
_cell.angle_gamma   90.00
#
_symmetry.space_group_name_H-M   'P 1'
#
loop_
_entity.id
_entity.type
_entity.pdbx_description
1 polymer ?
#
loop_
_entity_poly.entity_id
_entity_poly.type
_entity_poly.pdbx_seq_one_letter_code
_entity_poly.pdbx_strand_id
1 'polypeptide(L)'
;SGDDAKMLVKNGVKAVAEGANMPAEPDAVAIFHDSSVLFGPGKAANAGGVAVSGLEMTQNSTRISWTHDEVDQKLHHIMHSIHKASVKHGNENGKINYVKGANIAGFIKVADAMIDQGVV
;
A
#
# COMPACT_ATOMS: atom_id res chain seq x y z
N SER A 1 4.47 -10.53 16.03
CA SER A 1 5.84 -10.47 16.56
C SER A 1 6.83 -11.16 15.63
N GLY A 2 8.14 -11.02 15.85
CA GLY A 2 9.15 -11.74 15.08
C GLY A 2 9.05 -13.27 15.20
N ASP A 3 8.59 -13.81 16.33
CA ASP A 3 8.42 -15.26 16.49
C ASP A 3 7.27 -15.81 15.63
N ASP A 4 6.18 -15.06 15.52
CA ASP A 4 5.08 -15.39 14.59
C ASP A 4 5.58 -15.37 13.14
N ALA A 5 6.41 -14.39 12.77
CA ALA A 5 6.97 -14.28 11.43
C ALA A 5 7.87 -15.48 11.10
N LYS A 6 8.74 -15.91 12.02
CA LYS A 6 9.55 -17.12 11.85
C LYS A 6 8.69 -18.35 11.64
N MET A 7 7.61 -18.49 12.42
CA MET A 7 6.68 -19.62 12.30
C MET A 7 5.98 -19.64 10.93
N LEU A 8 5.50 -18.48 10.47
CA LEU A 8 4.87 -18.34 9.16
C LEU A 8 5.83 -18.66 8.02
N VAL A 9 7.06 -18.14 8.07
CA VAL A 9 8.11 -18.44 7.07
C VAL A 9 8.43 -19.94 7.07
N LYS A 10 8.62 -20.55 8.25
CA LYS A 10 8.90 -21.98 8.39
C LYS A 10 7.79 -22.85 7.80
N ASN A 11 6.54 -22.42 7.93
CA ASN A 11 5.37 -23.12 7.39
C ASN A 11 5.12 -22.80 5.90
N GLY A 12 6.01 -22.06 5.24
CA GLY A 12 5.98 -21.87 3.79
C GLY A 12 4.97 -20.83 3.31
N VAL A 13 4.60 -19.85 4.15
CA VAL A 13 3.79 -18.70 3.75
C VAL A 13 4.42 -18.04 2.51
N LYS A 14 3.60 -17.54 1.58
CA LYS A 14 4.09 -16.90 0.34
C LYS A 14 4.00 -15.39 0.38
N ALA A 15 2.96 -14.87 1.04
CA ALA A 15 2.74 -13.45 1.17
C ALA A 15 2.04 -13.12 2.49
N VAL A 16 2.33 -11.93 3.01
CA VAL A 16 1.67 -11.31 4.15
C VAL A 16 1.30 -9.88 3.74
N ALA A 17 0.06 -9.47 3.96
CA ALA A 17 -0.41 -8.13 3.68
C ALA A 17 -1.14 -7.56 4.90
N GLU A 18 -0.78 -6.36 5.31
CA GLU A 18 -1.36 -5.74 6.51
C GLU A 18 -2.71 -5.10 6.20
N GLY A 19 -3.79 -5.70 6.72
CA GLY A 19 -5.13 -5.09 6.69
C GLY A 19 -5.33 -4.03 7.78
N ALA A 20 -4.75 -4.24 8.96
CA ALA A 20 -4.76 -3.28 10.06
C ALA A 20 -3.66 -2.22 9.90
N ASN A 21 -3.65 -1.20 10.76
CA ASN A 21 -2.60 -0.18 10.77
C ASN A 21 -1.38 -0.64 11.58
N MET A 22 -0.30 -1.00 10.88
CA MET A 22 0.98 -1.48 11.46
C MET A 22 0.84 -2.65 12.45
N PRO A 23 0.18 -3.77 12.08
CA PRO A 23 0.09 -4.95 12.93
C PRO A 23 1.41 -5.72 13.07
N ALA A 24 2.34 -5.61 12.11
CA ALA A 24 3.64 -6.28 12.19
C ALA A 24 4.67 -5.42 12.93
N GLU A 25 5.35 -6.02 13.91
CA GLU A 25 6.48 -5.40 14.60
C GLU A 25 7.70 -5.27 13.65
N PRO A 26 8.63 -4.32 13.89
CA PRO A 26 9.77 -4.10 13.01
C PRO A 26 10.64 -5.33 12.75
N ASP A 27 10.79 -6.20 13.75
CA ASP A 27 11.52 -7.46 13.65
C ASP A 27 10.81 -8.47 12.72
N ALA A 28 9.49 -8.57 12.80
CA ALA A 28 8.66 -9.37 11.90
C ALA A 28 8.79 -8.88 10.45
N VAL A 29 8.75 -7.56 10.24
CA VAL A 29 8.94 -6.95 8.91
C VAL A 29 10.31 -7.29 8.35
N ALA A 30 11.38 -7.20 9.16
CA ALA A 30 12.73 -7.57 8.75
C ALA A 30 12.81 -9.05 8.36
N ILE A 31 12.21 -9.95 9.15
CA ILE A 31 12.17 -11.40 8.85
C ILE A 31 11.47 -11.67 7.52
N PHE A 32 10.31 -11.05 7.26
CA PHE A 32 9.64 -11.22 5.97
C PHE A 32 10.48 -10.67 4.83
N HIS A 33 11.09 -9.50 5.02
CA HIS A 33 11.96 -8.87 4.02
C HIS A 33 13.19 -9.73 3.70
N ASP A 34 13.82 -10.36 4.67
CA ASP A 34 15.03 -11.17 4.45
C ASP A 34 14.69 -12.58 3.93
N SER A 35 13.44 -13.02 4.11
CA SER A 35 12.92 -14.25 3.54
C SER A 35 12.48 -14.09 2.07
N SER A 36 11.91 -15.15 1.48
CA SER A 36 11.26 -15.13 0.18
C SER A 36 9.76 -14.77 0.24
N VAL A 37 9.27 -14.35 1.40
CA VAL A 37 7.87 -13.95 1.61
C VAL A 37 7.64 -12.54 1.07
N LEU A 38 6.58 -12.36 0.28
CA LEU A 38 6.14 -11.03 -0.15
C LEU A 38 5.46 -10.31 1.02
N PHE A 39 5.90 -9.10 1.34
CA PHE A 39 5.32 -8.31 2.42
C PHE A 39 4.65 -7.04 1.88
N GLY A 40 3.32 -6.91 2.05
CA GLY A 40 2.53 -5.75 1.67
C GLY A 40 2.24 -4.84 2.87
N PRO A 41 2.82 -3.63 2.94
CA PRO A 41 2.67 -2.74 4.08
C PRO A 41 1.26 -2.13 4.16
N GLY A 42 0.79 -1.84 5.37
CA GLY A 42 -0.57 -1.34 5.62
C GLY A 42 -0.88 -0.07 4.84
N LYS A 43 0.07 0.88 4.83
CA LYS A 43 -0.05 2.15 4.06
C LYS A 43 -0.36 1.98 2.56
N ALA A 44 -0.12 0.80 2.00
CA ALA A 44 -0.52 0.45 0.64
C ALA A 44 -1.69 -0.54 0.64
N ALA A 45 -1.60 -1.64 1.41
CA ALA A 45 -2.56 -2.73 1.39
C ALA A 45 -3.95 -2.36 1.94
N ASN A 46 -4.01 -1.50 2.96
CA ASN A 46 -5.26 -1.06 3.59
C ASN A 46 -5.77 0.31 3.09
N ALA A 47 -5.08 0.90 2.10
CA ALA A 47 -5.41 2.22 1.55
C ALA A 47 -6.79 2.27 0.86
N GLY A 48 -7.40 1.12 0.58
CA GLY A 48 -8.73 1.02 -0.03
C GLY A 48 -9.81 1.76 0.74
N GLY A 49 -9.77 1.76 2.08
CA GLY A 49 -10.76 2.49 2.89
C GLY A 49 -10.73 3.99 2.61
N VAL A 50 -9.53 4.60 2.65
CA VAL A 50 -9.34 6.02 2.36
C VAL A 50 -9.66 6.34 0.89
N ALA A 51 -9.32 5.43 -0.03
CA ALA A 51 -9.65 5.58 -1.44
C ALA A 51 -11.17 5.67 -1.67
N VAL A 52 -11.95 4.78 -1.05
CA VAL A 52 -13.42 4.81 -1.16
C VAL A 52 -14.00 6.07 -0.51
N SER A 53 -13.44 6.56 0.61
CA SER A 53 -13.84 7.87 1.16
C SER A 53 -13.61 9.03 0.17
N GLY A 54 -12.52 8.99 -0.61
CA GLY A 54 -12.30 9.97 -1.69
C GLY A 54 -13.31 9.85 -2.84
N LEU A 55 -13.72 8.62 -3.17
CA LEU A 55 -14.80 8.36 -4.14
C LEU A 55 -16.16 8.87 -3.63
N GLU A 56 -16.44 8.71 -2.34
CA GLU A 56 -17.63 9.25 -1.68
C GLU A 56 -17.67 10.78 -1.77
N MET A 57 -16.56 11.46 -1.47
CA MET A 57 -16.46 12.91 -1.63
C MET A 57 -16.73 13.37 -3.07
N THR A 58 -16.25 12.59 -4.06
CA THR A 58 -16.49 12.87 -5.49
C THR A 58 -17.98 12.76 -5.84
N GLN A 59 -18.64 11.68 -5.42
CA GLN A 59 -20.08 11.48 -5.59
C GLN A 59 -20.89 12.62 -4.96
N ASN A 60 -20.55 13.00 -3.73
CA ASN A 60 -21.20 14.11 -3.02
C ASN A 60 -21.03 15.46 -3.76
N SER A 61 -19.83 15.76 -4.24
CA SER A 61 -19.53 17.02 -4.96
C SER A 61 -20.27 17.11 -6.31
N THR A 62 -20.47 15.98 -6.98
CA THR A 62 -21.10 15.89 -8.31
C THR A 62 -22.59 15.56 -8.25
N ARG A 63 -23.12 15.24 -7.06
CA ARG A 63 -24.52 14.84 -6.80
C ARG A 63 -24.96 13.65 -7.65
N ILE A 64 -24.04 12.70 -7.88
CA ILE A 64 -24.32 11.43 -8.55
C ILE A 64 -24.11 10.29 -7.56
N SER A 65 -24.82 9.19 -7.76
CA SER A 65 -24.58 7.95 -7.03
C SER A 65 -24.15 6.89 -8.04
N TRP A 66 -23.02 6.25 -7.75
CA TRP A 66 -22.53 5.12 -8.51
C TRP A 66 -23.09 3.82 -7.94
N THR A 67 -23.24 2.84 -8.82
CA THR A 67 -23.51 1.45 -8.44
C THR A 67 -22.33 0.86 -7.67
N HIS A 68 -22.59 -0.23 -6.96
CA HIS A 68 -21.55 -1.02 -6.28
C HIS A 68 -20.40 -1.37 -7.24
N ASP A 69 -20.73 -1.86 -8.44
CA ASP A 69 -19.74 -2.33 -9.42
C ASP A 69 -18.87 -1.19 -9.96
N GLU A 70 -19.44 0.00 -10.14
CA GLU A 70 -18.68 1.19 -10.53
C GLU A 70 -17.70 1.62 -9.44
N VAL A 71 -18.08 1.54 -8.16
CA VAL A 71 -17.20 1.83 -7.03
C VAL A 71 -16.09 0.79 -6.93
N ASP A 72 -16.43 -0.50 -7.07
CA ASP A 72 -15.47 -1.61 -7.01
C ASP A 72 -14.43 -1.53 -8.14
N GLN A 73 -14.86 -1.25 -9.37
CA GLN A 73 -13.94 -1.06 -10.50
C GLN A 73 -12.97 0.11 -10.29
N LYS A 74 -13.46 1.23 -9.73
CA LYS A 74 -12.62 2.38 -9.39
C LYS A 74 -11.64 2.04 -8.27
N LEU A 75 -12.10 1.38 -7.21
CA LEU A 75 -11.24 0.91 -6.12
C LEU A 75 -10.16 -0.03 -6.64
N HIS A 76 -10.53 -1.01 -7.47
CA HIS A 76 -9.60 -1.96 -8.08
C HIS A 76 -8.50 -1.24 -8.88
N HIS A 77 -8.89 -0.25 -9.69
CA HIS A 77 -7.95 0.59 -10.43
C HIS A 77 -7.00 1.38 -9.51
N ILE A 78 -7.52 1.94 -8.41
CA ILE A 78 -6.71 2.67 -7.42
C ILE A 78 -5.70 1.73 -6.77
N MET A 79 -6.13 0.55 -6.32
CA MET A 79 -5.24 -0.44 -5.69
C MET A 79 -4.15 -0.93 -6.65
N HIS A 80 -4.48 -1.15 -7.93
CA HIS A 80 -3.50 -1.46 -8.97
C HIS A 80 -2.49 -0.33 -9.17
N SER A 81 -2.94 0.93 -9.12
CA SER A 81 -2.06 2.09 -9.25
C SER A 81 -1.10 2.20 -8.05
N ILE A 82 -1.59 1.96 -6.83
CA ILE A 82 -0.76 1.91 -5.60
C ILE A 82 0.28 0.79 -5.68
N HIS A 83 -0.14 -0.41 -6.12
CA HIS A 83 0.76 -1.54 -6.30
C HIS A 83 1.84 -1.24 -7.34
N LYS A 84 1.46 -0.72 -8.51
CA LYS A 84 2.40 -0.36 -9.59
C LYS A 84 3.42 0.68 -9.13
N ALA A 85 2.99 1.70 -8.38
CA ALA A 85 3.90 2.69 -7.81
C ALA A 85 4.87 2.05 -6.79
N SER A 86 4.36 1.19 -5.92
CA SER A 86 5.20 0.47 -4.94
C SER A 86 6.24 -0.44 -5.62
N VAL A 87 5.87 -1.14 -6.69
CA VAL A 87 6.81 -1.96 -7.49
C VAL A 87 7.85 -1.08 -8.17
N LYS A 88 7.44 0.03 -8.80
CA LYS A 88 8.34 0.95 -9.50
C LYS A 88 9.44 1.50 -8.58
N HIS A 89 9.07 1.90 -7.36
CA HIS A 89 9.99 2.54 -6.41
C HIS A 89 10.66 1.57 -5.43
N GLY A 90 10.15 0.34 -5.33
CA GLY A 90 10.64 -0.69 -4.42
C GLY A 90 11.50 -1.77 -5.06
N ASN A 91 11.74 -1.72 -6.38
CA ASN A 91 12.54 -2.75 -7.06
C ASN A 91 14.03 -2.63 -6.71
N GLU A 92 14.56 -3.68 -6.07
CA GLU A 92 15.95 -3.86 -5.70
C GLU A 92 16.49 -5.11 -6.41
N ASN A 93 16.97 -4.92 -7.64
CA ASN A 93 17.59 -5.97 -8.46
C ASN A 93 16.74 -7.24 -8.63
N GLY A 94 15.42 -7.08 -8.83
CA GLY A 94 14.50 -8.20 -9.05
C GLY A 94 13.75 -8.66 -7.81
N LYS A 95 14.08 -8.14 -6.62
CA LYS A 95 13.26 -8.28 -5.41
C LYS A 95 12.50 -6.99 -5.15
N ILE A 96 11.21 -7.08 -4.85
CA ILE A 96 10.39 -5.89 -4.57
C ILE A 96 10.29 -5.67 -3.06
N ASN A 97 10.83 -4.55 -2.59
CA ASN A 97 10.63 -4.02 -1.25
C ASN A 97 9.44 -3.04 -1.26
N TYR A 98 8.24 -3.56 -0.98
CA TYR A 98 7.01 -2.76 -0.98
C TYR A 98 6.98 -1.69 0.12
N VAL A 99 7.65 -1.89 1.26
CA VAL A 99 7.75 -0.87 2.33
C VAL A 99 8.47 0.36 1.82
N LYS A 100 9.64 0.16 1.22
CA LYS A 100 10.43 1.22 0.60
C LYS A 100 9.68 1.85 -0.56
N GLY A 101 9.11 1.02 -1.44
CA GLY A 101 8.35 1.48 -2.60
C GLY A 101 7.17 2.37 -2.24
N ALA A 102 6.35 1.95 -1.26
CA ALA A 102 5.19 2.72 -0.82
C ALA A 102 5.60 4.06 -0.15
N ASN A 103 6.67 4.06 0.66
CA ASN A 103 7.19 5.29 1.27
C ASN A 103 7.68 6.29 0.23
N ILE A 104 8.52 5.83 -0.71
CA ILE A 104 9.08 6.70 -1.76
C ILE A 104 7.96 7.23 -2.66
N ALA A 105 7.05 6.36 -3.11
CA ALA A 105 5.94 6.77 -3.97
C ALA A 105 5.03 7.81 -3.31
N GLY A 106 4.67 7.59 -2.04
CA GLY A 106 3.86 8.55 -1.28
C GLY A 106 4.59 9.86 -1.04
N PHE A 107 5.87 9.80 -0.67
CA PHE A 107 6.68 10.98 -0.42
C PHE A 107 6.87 11.85 -1.67
N ILE A 108 7.25 11.26 -2.81
CA ILE A 108 7.46 12.00 -4.07
C ILE A 108 6.20 12.79 -4.44
N LYS A 109 5.03 12.15 -4.36
CA LYS A 109 3.76 12.82 -4.71
C LYS A 109 3.49 14.05 -3.84
N VAL A 110 3.79 13.99 -2.55
CA VAL A 110 3.61 15.14 -1.64
C VAL A 110 4.70 16.18 -1.85
N ALA A 111 5.96 15.76 -1.99
CA ALA A 111 7.10 16.64 -2.18
C ALA A 111 6.97 17.46 -3.48
N ASP A 112 6.58 16.83 -4.59
CA ASP A 112 6.35 17.50 -5.87
C ASP A 112 5.25 18.56 -5.72
N ALA A 113 4.13 18.22 -5.07
CA ALA A 113 3.05 19.17 -4.82
C ALA A 113 3.46 20.34 -3.90
N MET A 114 4.32 20.10 -2.91
CA MET A 114 4.86 21.16 -2.05
C MET A 114 5.79 22.10 -2.83
N ILE A 115 6.63 21.56 -3.73
CA ILE A 115 7.49 22.37 -4.60
C ILE A 115 6.65 23.24 -5.54
N ASP A 116 5.60 22.66 -6.14
CA ASP A 116 4.69 23.37 -7.04
C ASP A 116 3.92 24.52 -6.35
N GLN A 117 3.61 24.37 -5.06
CA GLN A 117 2.93 25.41 -4.27
C GLN A 117 3.88 26.52 -3.76
N GLY A 118 5.20 26.31 -3.84
CA GLY A 118 6.20 27.27 -3.36
C GLY A 118 6.25 27.38 -1.84
N VAL A 119 6.79 28.49 -1.34
CA VAL A 119 6.86 28.77 0.11
C VAL A 119 5.56 29.44 0.53
N VAL A 120 4.70 28.69 1.22
CA VAL A 120 3.39 29.12 1.77
C VAL A 120 3.38 29.12 3.28
#